data_AF-I8YUG9-F1
#
_entry.id   AF-I8YUG9-F1
#
_cell.length_a   1.000
_cell.length_b   1.000
_cell.length_c   1.000
_cell.angle_alpha   90.00
_cell.angle_beta   90.00
_cell.angle_gamma   90.00
#
_symmetry.space_group_name_H-M   'P 1'
#
loop_
_entity.id
_entity.type
_entity.pdbx_description
1 polymer ?
#
loop_
_entity_poly.entity_id
_entity_poly.type
_entity_poly.pdbx_seq_one_letter_code
_entity_poly.pdbx_strand_id
1 'polypeptide(L)'
;MTIFERMPIKEIKGYDILPLIKDPAKPETIREATVHHSIRGEFAIRRGKWKLLCSPRSGGWSYPKPNADKEAIASSPLIQLYDMDQDPGEKHNVYKEHPDIVEELRALLQQYIKNGRSTPGTPQKNGAVHK
;
A
#
# COMPACT_ATOMS: atom_id res chain seq x y z
N MET A 1 -7.10 -45.30 6.94
CA MET A 1 -7.85 -44.35 6.11
C MET A 1 -7.62 -42.97 6.70
N THR A 2 -6.55 -42.32 6.26
CA THR A 2 -6.03 -41.09 6.90
C THR A 2 -6.52 -39.90 6.09
N ILE A 3 -7.68 -39.37 6.47
CA ILE A 3 -8.19 -38.09 5.98
C ILE A 3 -7.60 -37.00 6.89
N PHE A 4 -6.36 -36.60 6.61
CA PHE A 4 -5.94 -35.25 6.95
C PHE A 4 -6.58 -34.34 5.92
N GLU A 5 -7.78 -33.85 6.22
CA GLU A 5 -8.30 -32.65 5.58
C GLU A 5 -7.28 -31.53 5.84
N ARG A 6 -6.53 -31.17 4.80
CA ARG A 6 -5.79 -29.91 4.81
C ARG A 6 -6.83 -28.81 4.95
N MET A 7 -6.87 -28.19 6.13
CA MET A 7 -7.51 -26.89 6.29
C MET A 7 -6.99 -25.97 5.17
N PRO A 8 -7.87 -25.30 4.41
CA PRO A 8 -7.43 -24.46 3.31
C PRO A 8 -6.47 -23.40 3.86
N ILE A 9 -5.27 -23.36 3.29
CA ILE A 9 -4.34 -22.24 3.39
C ILE A 9 -5.14 -20.94 3.33
N LYS A 10 -5.23 -20.22 4.46
CA LYS A 10 -5.71 -18.83 4.46
C LYS A 10 -4.82 -18.09 3.45
N GLU A 11 -5.43 -17.67 2.35
CA GLU A 11 -4.74 -17.40 1.08
C GLU A 11 -3.56 -16.41 1.16
N ILE A 12 -2.63 -16.60 0.22
CA ILE A 12 -1.38 -15.84 0.09
C ILE A 12 -1.67 -14.47 -0.56
N LYS A 13 -1.19 -13.38 0.06
CA LYS A 13 -1.28 -12.00 -0.49
C LYS A 13 -0.18 -11.65 -1.51
N GLY A 14 0.72 -12.59 -1.77
CA GLY A 14 1.83 -12.50 -2.71
C GLY A 14 1.48 -12.97 -4.12
N TYR A 15 2.36 -12.68 -5.07
CA TYR A 15 2.29 -13.16 -6.45
C TYR A 15 3.44 -14.11 -6.72
N ASP A 16 3.26 -15.05 -7.64
CA ASP A 16 4.36 -15.90 -8.11
C ASP A 16 5.33 -15.07 -8.96
N ILE A 17 6.56 -14.91 -8.46
CA ILE A 17 7.62 -14.16 -9.14
C ILE A 17 8.55 -15.07 -9.96
N LEU A 18 8.40 -16.40 -9.87
CA LEU A 18 9.26 -17.35 -10.57
C LEU A 18 9.24 -17.16 -12.10
N PRO A 19 8.10 -16.85 -12.76
CA PRO A 19 8.08 -16.56 -14.18
C PRO A 19 8.93 -15.35 -14.57
N LEU A 20 8.92 -14.28 -13.75
CA LEU A 20 9.72 -13.07 -13.99
C LEU A 20 11.22 -13.32 -13.82
N ILE A 21 11.60 -14.19 -12.88
CA ILE A 21 13.00 -14.57 -12.67
C ILE A 21 13.51 -15.41 -13.86
N LYS A 22 12.69 -16.31 -14.38
CA LYS A 22 13.06 -17.21 -15.48
C LYS A 22 13.10 -16.51 -16.83
N ASP A 23 12.29 -15.48 -17.02
CA ASP A 23 12.21 -14.73 -18.28
C ASP A 23 12.09 -13.21 -17.98
N PRO A 24 13.22 -12.53 -17.74
CA PRO A 24 13.23 -11.10 -17.44
C PRO A 24 12.73 -10.21 -18.58
N ALA A 25 12.62 -10.75 -19.80
CA ALA A 25 12.15 -10.01 -20.97
C ALA A 25 10.62 -9.95 -21.05
N LYS A 26 9.88 -10.70 -20.21
CA LYS A 26 8.42 -10.62 -20.13
C LYS A 26 7.97 -9.34 -19.42
N PRO A 27 7.27 -8.42 -20.09
CA PRO A 27 6.67 -7.27 -19.47
C PRO A 27 5.26 -7.63 -19.02
N GLU A 28 5.14 -8.39 -17.93
CA GLU A 28 3.86 -8.48 -17.24
C GLU A 28 3.99 -7.81 -15.89
N THR A 29 3.23 -6.72 -15.70
CA THR A 29 2.97 -6.17 -14.38
C THR A 29 2.18 -7.22 -13.60
N ILE A 30 2.89 -8.06 -12.84
CA ILE A 30 2.26 -9.15 -12.07
C ILE A 30 1.32 -8.63 -10.97
N ARG A 31 1.43 -7.35 -10.60
CA ARG A 31 0.65 -6.70 -9.55
C ARG A 31 0.19 -5.33 -10.03
N GLU A 32 -1.11 -5.03 -9.86
CA GLU A 32 -1.66 -3.73 -10.23
C GLU A 32 -1.21 -2.61 -9.27
N ALA A 33 -1.19 -2.87 -7.96
CA ALA A 33 -0.78 -1.92 -6.94
C ALA A 33 -0.23 -2.61 -5.69
N THR A 34 0.63 -1.91 -4.96
CA THR A 34 1.25 -2.36 -3.70
C THR A 34 0.74 -1.52 -2.54
N VAL A 35 0.24 -2.18 -1.49
CA VAL A 35 -0.11 -1.53 -0.23
C VAL A 35 1.07 -1.64 0.73
N HIS A 36 1.48 -0.50 1.29
CA HIS A 36 2.46 -0.39 2.37
C HIS A 36 1.74 -0.03 3.66
N HIS A 37 2.25 -0.48 4.79
CA HIS A 37 1.74 -0.05 6.09
C HIS A 37 2.88 0.12 7.08
N SER A 38 2.75 1.09 7.98
CA SER A 38 3.64 1.22 9.13
C SER A 38 3.26 0.26 10.26
N ILE A 39 4.13 0.16 11.26
CA ILE A 39 3.82 -0.50 12.53
C ILE A 39 2.69 0.20 13.30
N ARG A 40 2.43 1.49 13.01
CA ARG A 40 1.38 2.30 13.63
C ARG A 40 0.09 2.34 12.81
N GLY A 41 -0.02 1.52 11.77
CA GLY A 41 -1.23 1.42 10.94
C GLY A 41 -1.40 2.58 9.94
N GLU A 42 -0.33 3.28 9.58
CA GLU A 42 -0.38 4.27 8.51
C GLU A 42 -0.23 3.58 7.17
N PHE A 43 -1.24 3.70 6.32
CA PHE A 43 -1.27 3.05 5.03
C PHE A 43 -0.73 3.96 3.93
N ALA A 44 -0.09 3.34 2.94
CA ALA A 44 0.20 3.93 1.66
C ALA A 44 -0.10 2.95 0.53
N ILE A 45 -0.39 3.44 -0.67
CA ILE A 45 -0.62 2.63 -1.85
C ILE A 45 0.20 3.16 -3.02
N ARG A 46 0.85 2.27 -3.77
CA ARG A 46 1.60 2.59 -4.99
C ARG A 46 1.00 1.86 -6.18
N ARG A 47 0.65 2.61 -7.24
CA ARG A 47 0.22 2.10 -8.55
C ARG A 47 1.03 2.79 -9.64
N GLY A 48 1.82 2.03 -10.39
CA GLY A 48 2.78 2.58 -11.33
C GLY A 48 3.74 3.56 -10.66
N LYS A 49 3.82 4.78 -11.22
CA LYS A 49 4.64 5.87 -10.68
C LYS A 49 4.04 6.54 -9.44
N TRP A 50 2.73 6.47 -9.23
CA TRP A 50 2.09 7.22 -8.16
C TRP A 50 2.13 6.47 -6.84
N LYS A 51 2.50 7.18 -5.77
CA LYS A 51 2.45 6.68 -4.39
C LYS A 51 1.69 7.66 -3.51
N LEU A 52 0.57 7.20 -2.94
CA LEU A 52 -0.25 7.94 -2.00
C LEU A 52 0.02 7.44 -0.57
N LEU A 53 0.36 8.35 0.34
CA LEU A 53 0.41 8.12 1.78
C LEU A 53 -0.86 8.71 2.41
N CYS A 54 -1.56 7.91 3.21
CA CYS A 54 -2.72 8.32 3.98
C CYS A 54 -2.30 8.79 5.39
N SER A 55 -1.19 9.53 5.47
CA SER A 55 -0.62 10.02 6.74
C SER A 55 0.12 11.34 6.52
N PRO A 56 0.15 12.24 7.53
CA PRO A 56 0.99 13.44 7.53
C PRO A 56 2.50 13.18 7.68
N ARG A 57 2.92 11.92 7.77
CA ARG A 57 4.33 11.53 7.91
C ARG A 57 4.61 10.25 7.12
N SER A 58 5.89 9.91 6.97
CA SER A 58 6.33 8.69 6.26
C SER A 58 5.92 7.37 6.95
N GLY A 59 5.46 7.45 8.19
CA GLY A 59 5.11 6.31 9.03
C GLY A 59 6.28 5.57 9.67
N GLY A 60 7.49 6.16 9.62
CA GLY A 60 8.70 5.62 10.22
C GLY A 60 9.32 6.51 11.30
N TRP A 61 10.64 6.41 11.41
CA TRP A 61 11.47 7.21 12.33
C TRP A 61 12.13 8.42 11.67
N SER A 62 11.80 8.69 10.39
CA SER A 62 12.26 9.86 9.65
C SER A 62 11.46 11.11 10.05
N TYR A 63 11.99 12.28 9.68
CA TYR A 63 11.28 13.54 9.88
C TYR A 63 9.94 13.55 9.10
N PRO A 64 8.85 14.09 9.67
CA PRO A 64 8.74 14.54 11.06
C PRO A 64 8.61 13.35 12.03
N LYS A 65 9.43 13.34 13.09
CA LYS A 65 9.53 12.25 14.05
C LYS A 65 8.30 12.25 14.98
N PRO A 66 7.60 11.11 15.14
CA PRO A 66 6.34 11.04 15.89
C PRO A 66 6.37 11.64 17.32
N ASN A 67 7.50 11.51 18.02
CA ASN A 67 7.62 11.92 19.41
C ASN A 67 8.26 13.31 19.61
N ALA A 68 8.96 13.83 18.60
CA ALA A 68 9.72 15.08 18.70
C ALA A 68 9.06 16.23 17.93
N ASP A 69 8.46 15.94 16.77
CA ASP A 69 8.01 16.95 15.82
C ASP A 69 6.47 17.06 15.78
N LYS A 70 5.84 17.10 16.96
CA LYS A 70 4.37 17.04 17.07
C LYS A 70 3.67 18.20 16.37
N GLU A 71 4.23 19.39 16.46
CA GLU A 71 3.69 20.60 15.83
C GLU A 71 3.81 20.52 14.31
N ALA A 72 4.96 20.09 13.78
CA ALA A 72 5.16 19.89 12.35
C ALA A 72 4.20 18.84 11.77
N ILE A 73 3.94 17.76 12.51
CA ILE A 73 2.94 16.75 12.14
C ILE A 73 1.54 17.37 12.12
N ALA A 74 1.19 18.16 13.14
CA ALA A 74 -0.14 18.78 13.24
C ALA A 74 -0.40 19.80 12.12
N SER A 75 0.64 20.47 11.63
CA SER A 75 0.56 21.39 10.49
C SER A 75 0.72 20.72 9.13
N SER A 76 1.05 19.43 9.07
CA SER A 76 1.30 18.73 7.81
C SER A 76 -0.01 18.25 7.15
N PRO A 77 -0.07 18.21 5.81
CA PRO A 77 -1.20 17.63 5.09
C PRO A 77 -1.48 16.20 5.54
N LEU A 78 -2.74 15.84 5.74
CA LEU A 78 -3.14 14.50 6.18
C LEU A 78 -2.86 13.40 5.14
N ILE A 79 -2.62 13.80 3.89
CA ILE A 79 -2.30 12.94 2.77
C ILE A 79 -1.10 13.50 2.00
N GLN A 80 -0.36 12.60 1.35
CA GLN A 80 0.78 12.97 0.52
C GLN A 80 0.79 12.15 -0.75
N LEU A 81 1.03 12.77 -1.90
CA LEU A 81 1.13 12.10 -3.19
C LEU A 81 2.50 12.41 -3.82
N TYR A 82 3.20 11.36 -4.26
CA TYR A 82 4.51 11.47 -4.89
C TYR A 82 4.54 10.76 -6.24
N ASP A 83 5.25 11.37 -7.19
CA ASP A 83 5.66 10.73 -8.44
C ASP A 83 6.99 9.99 -8.20
N MET A 84 6.95 8.67 -8.07
CA MET A 84 8.11 7.84 -7.74
C MET A 84 9.13 7.72 -8.88
N ASP A 85 8.78 8.11 -10.11
CA ASP A 85 9.71 8.09 -11.24
C ASP A 85 10.58 9.36 -11.24
N GLN A 86 9.99 10.50 -10.86
CA GLN A 86 10.69 11.80 -10.80
C GLN A 86 11.22 12.15 -9.40
N ASP A 87 10.55 11.66 -8.35
CA ASP A 87 10.84 11.95 -6.95
C ASP A 87 10.89 10.67 -6.11
N PRO A 88 11.88 9.79 -6.35
CA PRO A 88 12.05 8.57 -5.57
C PRO A 88 12.36 8.83 -4.08
N GLY A 89 12.72 10.07 -3.73
CA GLY A 89 13.02 10.52 -2.37
C GLY A 89 11.82 11.09 -1.61
N GLU A 90 10.62 11.14 -2.21
CA GLU A 90 9.38 11.61 -1.58
C GLU A 90 9.51 13.02 -0.98
N LYS A 91 10.05 13.97 -1.75
CA LYS A 91 10.34 15.35 -1.31
C LYS A 91 9.26 16.34 -1.71
N HIS A 92 8.55 16.11 -2.80
CA HIS A 92 7.60 17.05 -3.39
C HIS A 92 6.19 16.46 -3.33
N ASN A 93 5.43 16.86 -2.32
CA ASN A 93 4.05 16.43 -2.18
C ASN A 93 3.14 17.16 -3.19
N VAL A 94 2.66 16.44 -4.19
CA VAL A 94 1.87 16.97 -5.33
C VAL A 94 0.38 16.64 -5.24
N TYR A 95 -0.14 16.39 -4.04
CA TYR A 95 -1.53 15.95 -3.85
C TYR A 95 -2.59 17.00 -4.23
N LYS A 96 -2.25 18.30 -4.17
CA LYS A 96 -3.19 19.38 -4.51
C LYS A 96 -3.32 19.55 -6.02
N GLU A 97 -2.25 19.23 -6.74
CA GLU A 97 -2.12 19.33 -8.18
C GLU A 97 -2.80 18.15 -8.90
N HIS A 98 -2.89 16.99 -8.24
CA HIS A 98 -3.45 15.76 -8.81
C HIS A 98 -4.56 15.14 -7.93
N PRO A 99 -5.67 15.86 -7.65
CA PRO A 99 -6.75 15.36 -6.81
C PRO A 99 -7.47 14.14 -7.40
N ASP A 100 -7.51 14.02 -8.73
CA ASP A 100 -8.03 12.87 -9.46
C ASP A 100 -7.26 11.58 -9.14
N ILE A 101 -5.92 11.66 -9.11
CA ILE A 101 -5.05 10.53 -8.77
C ILE A 101 -5.20 10.15 -7.29
N VAL A 102 -5.33 11.14 -6.40
CA VAL A 102 -5.61 10.89 -4.98
C VAL A 102 -6.90 10.09 -4.82
N GLU A 103 -7.98 10.50 -5.52
CA GLU A 103 -9.26 9.82 -5.45
C GLU A 103 -9.20 8.40 -6.01
N GLU A 104 -8.54 8.19 -7.15
CA GLU A 104 -8.35 6.86 -7.74
C GLU A 104 -7.64 5.89 -6.78
N LEU A 105 -6.50 6.31 -6.24
CA LEU A 105 -5.69 5.48 -5.34
C LEU A 105 -6.41 5.21 -4.02
N ARG A 106 -7.14 6.21 -3.51
CA ARG A 106 -7.95 6.06 -2.30
C ARG A 106 -9.08 5.07 -2.51
N ALA A 107 -9.78 5.15 -3.64
CA ALA A 107 -10.84 4.22 -4.00
C ALA A 107 -10.31 2.79 -4.15
N LEU A 108 -9.14 2.61 -4.78
CA LEU A 108 -8.50 1.30 -4.92
C LEU A 108 -8.13 0.71 -3.54
N LEU A 109 -7.55 1.52 -2.65
CA LEU A 109 -7.23 1.08 -1.29
C LEU A 109 -8.50 0.69 -0.51
N GLN A 110 -9.57 1.47 -0.62
CA GLN A 110 -10.86 1.15 -0.01
C GLN A 110 -11.46 -0.14 -0.55
N GLN A 111 -11.33 -0.39 -1.86
CA GLN A 111 -11.75 -1.64 -2.48
C GLN A 111 -10.98 -2.84 -1.90
N TYR A 112 -9.66 -2.72 -1.72
CA TYR A 112 -8.86 -3.78 -1.08
C TYR A 112 -9.28 -4.04 0.36
N ILE A 113 -9.57 -2.98 1.12
CA ILE A 113 -10.08 -3.10 2.50
C ILE A 113 -11.44 -3.79 2.48
N LYS A 114 -12.36 -3.39 1.62
CA LYS A 114 -13.71 -3.98 1.51
C LYS A 114 -13.65 -5.46 1.12
N ASN A 115 -12.75 -5.80 0.21
CA ASN A 115 -12.57 -7.17 -0.28
C ASN A 115 -11.70 -8.02 0.64
N GLY A 116 -11.01 -7.42 1.61
CA GLY A 116 -10.04 -8.09 2.48
C GLY A 116 -8.80 -8.64 1.77
N ARG A 117 -8.62 -8.30 0.50
CA ARG A 117 -7.53 -8.77 -0.36
C ARG A 117 -7.26 -7.78 -1.49
N SER A 118 -6.01 -7.79 -1.98
CA SER A 118 -5.57 -7.04 -3.16
C SER A 118 -5.26 -7.92 -4.37
N THR A 119 -5.49 -9.23 -4.25
CA THR A 119 -5.35 -10.21 -5.35
C THR A 119 -6.72 -10.62 -5.87
N PRO A 120 -6.84 -11.09 -7.13
CA PRO A 120 -8.09 -11.66 -7.64
C PRO A 120 -8.59 -12.81 -6.76
N GLY A 121 -9.91 -12.93 -6.62
CA GLY A 121 -10.56 -14.00 -5.85
C GLY A 121 -11.78 -13.51 -5.07
N THR A 122 -12.39 -14.40 -4.30
CA THR A 122 -13.57 -14.06 -3.49
C THR A 122 -13.18 -13.11 -2.34
N PRO A 123 -14.06 -12.14 -1.98
CA PRO A 123 -13.85 -11.29 -0.82
C PRO A 123 -13.63 -12.07 0.48
N GLN A 124 -12.78 -11.55 1.35
CA GLN A 124 -12.34 -12.16 2.61
C GLN A 124 -12.55 -11.22 3.79
N LYS A 125 -12.61 -11.78 5.00
CA LYS A 125 -12.65 -10.97 6.22
C LYS A 125 -11.27 -10.39 6.50
N ASN A 126 -11.21 -9.10 6.81
CA ASN A 126 -10.01 -8.47 7.35
C ASN A 126 -9.60 -9.12 8.68
N GLY A 127 -8.31 -9.07 8.99
CA GLY A 127 -7.79 -9.48 10.29
C GLY A 127 -8.43 -8.68 11.43
N ALA A 128 -8.46 -9.26 12.63
CA ALA A 128 -8.96 -8.56 13.80
C ALA A 128 -8.10 -7.31 14.08
N VAL A 129 -8.76 -6.21 14.44
CA VAL A 129 -8.08 -5.03 14.96
C VAL A 129 -7.63 -5.36 16.38
N HIS A 130 -6.34 -5.66 16.55
CA HIS A 130 -5.75 -5.74 17.87
C HIS A 130 -5.51 -4.31 18.36
N LYS A 131 -6.21 -3.91 19.42
CA LYS A 131 -6.07 -2.62 20.09
C LYS A 131 -4.83 -2.58 20.97
#